data_AF-A0A5C6G302-F1
#
_entry.id   AF-A0A5C6G302-F1
#
_cell.length_a   1.000
_cell.length_b   1.000
_cell.length_c   1.000
_cell.angle_alpha   90.00
_cell.angle_beta   90.00
_cell.angle_gamma   90.00
#
_symmetry.space_group_name_H-M   'P 1'
#
loop_
_entity.id
_entity.type
_entity.pdbx_description
1 polymer ?
#
loop_
_entity_poly.entity_id
_entity_poly.type
_entity_poly.pdbx_seq_one_letter_code
_entity_poly.pdbx_strand_id
1 'polypeptide(L)'
;MLTNVSSKSSRIKLNDNSSDQQLLRDMLTPLESIDIETLLPTETEAWCNQRLKEIGFKARLDLEDDFKRPYVDAFIQLRDLIEQHQKTGYLPILQLTPVSTGGAMEYERLLQRNYLADPEF
;
A
#
# COMPACT_ATOMS: atom_id res chain seq x y z
N MET A 1 29.98 -39.95 51.23
CA MET A 1 30.94 -40.19 50.12
C MET A 1 30.16 -40.67 48.91
N LEU A 2 30.38 -40.01 47.75
CA LEU A 2 30.28 -40.53 46.37
C LEU A 2 28.87 -41.03 45.91
N THR A 3 28.29 -40.70 44.76
CA THR A 3 28.74 -40.01 43.54
C THR A 3 27.52 -39.52 42.75
N ASN A 4 27.72 -38.38 42.12
CA ASN A 4 26.93 -37.78 41.06
C ASN A 4 26.85 -38.73 39.84
N VAL A 5 25.66 -38.94 39.25
CA VAL A 5 25.54 -39.33 37.84
C VAL A 5 24.61 -38.35 37.17
N SER A 6 25.23 -37.53 36.34
CA SER A 6 24.65 -36.47 35.53
C SER A 6 23.71 -37.07 34.47
N SER A 7 22.40 -36.88 34.65
CA SER A 7 21.47 -36.94 33.54
C SER A 7 21.53 -35.60 32.81
N LYS A 8 22.16 -35.60 31.63
CA LYS A 8 22.10 -34.52 30.64
C LYS A 8 20.63 -34.20 30.34
N SER A 9 20.09 -33.20 31.01
CA SER A 9 18.87 -32.53 30.55
C SER A 9 19.31 -31.48 29.54
N SER A 10 19.28 -31.89 28.27
CA SER A 10 19.43 -31.01 27.13
C SER A 10 18.41 -29.88 27.27
N ARG A 11 18.88 -28.69 27.68
CA ARG A 11 18.09 -27.45 27.57
C ARG A 11 17.83 -27.26 26.08
N ILE A 12 16.64 -27.64 25.64
CA ILE A 12 16.04 -27.07 24.43
C ILE A 12 16.01 -25.57 24.70
N LYS A 13 16.89 -24.81 24.02
CA LYS A 13 16.80 -23.35 24.02
C LYS A 13 15.44 -23.04 23.44
N LEU A 14 14.52 -22.58 24.29
CA LEU A 14 13.26 -22.00 23.87
C LEU A 14 13.61 -20.91 22.85
N ASN A 15 13.09 -21.09 21.64
CA ASN A 15 13.26 -20.22 20.49
C ASN A 15 13.19 -18.75 20.91
N ASP A 16 14.16 -17.98 20.45
CA ASP A 16 14.21 -16.53 20.50
C ASP A 16 13.18 -15.94 19.52
N ASN A 17 11.90 -16.23 19.75
CA ASN A 17 10.79 -15.63 18.99
C ASN A 17 10.74 -14.10 19.21
N SER A 18 11.40 -13.58 20.26
CA SER A 18 11.51 -12.14 20.51
C SER A 18 12.35 -11.43 19.46
N SER A 19 13.47 -12.02 19.04
CA SER A 19 14.34 -11.45 18.01
C SER A 19 13.65 -11.44 16.65
N ASP A 20 12.99 -12.54 16.27
CA ASP A 20 12.22 -12.62 15.03
C ASP A 20 11.04 -11.64 15.00
N GLN A 21 10.37 -11.43 16.14
CA GLN A 21 9.28 -10.45 16.27
C GLN A 21 9.77 -9.00 16.21
N GLN A 22 10.94 -8.72 16.79
CA GLN A 22 11.55 -7.40 16.73
C GLN A 22 12.01 -7.08 15.31
N LEU A 23 12.67 -8.03 14.65
CA LEU A 23 13.06 -7.90 13.24
C LEU A 23 11.84 -7.66 12.34
N LEU A 24 10.76 -8.41 12.55
CA LEU A 24 9.52 -8.22 11.80
C LEU A 24 8.92 -6.82 12.05
N ARG A 25 8.90 -6.34 13.29
CA ARG A 25 8.46 -4.98 13.62
C ARG A 25 9.30 -3.93 12.92
N ASP A 26 10.62 -4.08 12.93
CA ASP A 26 11.55 -3.13 12.32
C ASP A 26 11.39 -3.10 10.79
N MET A 27 11.06 -4.24 10.17
CA MET A 27 10.75 -4.33 8.74
C MET A 27 9.38 -3.75 8.38
N LEU A 28 8.37 -3.89 9.25
CA LEU A 28 6.99 -3.43 8.97
C LEU A 28 6.76 -1.95 9.29
N THR A 29 7.47 -1.39 10.29
CA THR A 29 7.29 0.00 10.74
C THR A 29 7.39 1.03 9.60
N PRO A 30 8.33 0.93 8.63
CA PRO A 30 8.36 1.85 7.49
C PRO A 30 7.13 1.75 6.58
N LEU A 31 6.51 0.58 6.50
CA LEU A 31 5.36 0.30 5.64
C LEU A 31 4.04 0.80 6.23
N GLU A 32 3.94 0.98 7.55
CA GLU A 32 2.73 1.50 8.22
C GLU A 32 2.35 2.91 7.74
N SER A 33 3.31 3.68 7.24
CA SER A 33 3.10 5.02 6.69
C SER A 33 2.65 5.04 5.22
N ILE A 34 2.66 3.90 4.53
CA ILE A 34 2.28 3.79 3.13
C ILE A 34 0.76 3.64 3.05
N ASP A 35 0.09 4.71 2.63
CA ASP A 35 -1.33 4.67 2.32
C ASP A 35 -1.54 3.97 0.96
N ILE A 36 -2.01 2.72 1.02
CA ILE A 36 -2.34 1.90 -0.15
C ILE A 36 -3.78 2.10 -0.63
N GLU A 37 -4.62 2.78 0.15
CA GLU A 37 -6.03 2.98 -0.16
C GLU A 37 -6.24 4.27 -0.96
N THR A 38 -5.38 5.27 -0.77
CA THR A 38 -5.50 6.58 -1.43
C THR A 38 -4.75 6.65 -2.77
N LEU A 39 -5.45 6.30 -3.85
CA LEU A 39 -4.92 6.36 -5.23
C LEU A 39 -4.87 7.78 -5.83
N LEU A 40 -5.73 8.69 -5.33
CA LEU A 40 -5.83 10.07 -5.80
C LEU A 40 -5.59 11.03 -4.65
N PRO A 41 -4.82 12.13 -4.85
CA PRO A 41 -4.75 13.21 -3.89
C PRO A 41 -6.14 13.80 -3.67
N THR A 42 -6.44 14.24 -2.45
CA THR A 42 -7.77 14.72 -2.03
C THR A 42 -8.36 15.77 -2.98
N GLU A 43 -7.55 16.68 -3.50
CA GLU A 43 -7.99 17.71 -4.45
C GLU A 43 -8.41 17.13 -5.80
N THR A 44 -7.64 16.17 -6.34
CA THR A 44 -7.95 15.49 -7.60
C THR A 44 -9.20 14.62 -7.44
N GLU A 45 -9.30 13.91 -6.31
CA GLU A 45 -10.47 13.10 -5.99
C GLU A 45 -11.75 13.96 -5.89
N ALA A 46 -11.69 15.09 -5.17
CA ALA A 46 -12.82 16.00 -5.03
C ALA A 46 -13.27 16.55 -6.40
N TRP A 47 -12.31 16.90 -7.27
CA TRP A 47 -12.61 17.36 -8.62
C TRP A 47 -13.29 16.27 -9.45
N CYS A 48 -12.75 15.05 -9.47
CA CYS A 48 -13.35 13.91 -10.18
C CYS A 48 -14.76 13.61 -9.67
N ASN A 49 -14.95 13.60 -8.35
CA ASN A 49 -16.25 13.37 -7.72
C ASN A 49 -17.27 14.46 -8.09
N GLN A 50 -16.85 15.71 -8.21
CA GLN A 50 -17.72 16.78 -8.68
C GLN A 50 -18.16 16.54 -10.14
N ARG A 51 -17.22 16.23 -11.04
CA ARG A 51 -17.55 15.95 -12.45
C ARG A 51 -18.44 14.73 -12.63
N LEU A 52 -18.20 13.67 -11.86
CA LEU A 52 -19.07 12.50 -11.82
C LEU A 52 -20.51 12.86 -11.42
N LYS A 53 -20.68 13.73 -10.41
CA LYS A 53 -22.01 14.22 -10.03
C LYS A 53 -22.68 15.04 -11.15
N GLU A 54 -21.91 15.89 -11.83
CA GLU A 54 -22.42 16.71 -12.94
C GLU A 54 -22.89 15.88 -14.14
N ILE A 55 -22.21 14.78 -14.47
CA ILE A 55 -22.65 13.84 -15.52
C ILE A 55 -23.77 12.89 -15.05
N GLY A 56 -24.26 13.05 -13.83
CA GLY A 56 -25.36 12.24 -13.27
C GLY A 56 -24.96 10.83 -12.86
N PHE A 57 -23.66 10.56 -12.69
CA PHE A 57 -23.19 9.25 -12.23
C PHE A 57 -23.72 8.96 -10.83
N LYS A 58 -24.34 7.79 -10.68
CA LYS A 58 -24.78 7.25 -9.38
C LYS A 58 -24.11 5.90 -9.20
N ALA A 59 -23.17 5.83 -8.26
CA ALA A 59 -22.58 4.56 -7.85
C ALA A 59 -23.69 3.70 -7.25
N ARG A 60 -24.11 2.65 -7.96
CA ARG A 60 -25.15 1.74 -7.50
C ARG A 60 -24.59 0.33 -7.56
N LEU A 61 -24.23 -0.23 -6.40
CA LEU A 61 -23.74 -1.59 -6.28
C LEU A 61 -24.92 -2.56 -6.37
N ASP A 62 -25.56 -2.61 -7.54
CA ASP A 62 -26.64 -3.53 -7.82
C ASP A 62 -25.99 -4.84 -8.30
N LEU A 63 -25.75 -5.78 -7.37
CA LEU A 63 -25.10 -7.08 -7.61
C LEU A 63 -25.76 -7.94 -8.71
N GLU A 64 -26.99 -7.62 -9.10
CA GLU A 64 -27.73 -8.34 -10.15
C GLU A 64 -27.35 -7.86 -11.58
N ASP A 65 -26.67 -6.71 -11.72
CA ASP A 65 -26.44 -6.06 -13.01
C ASP A 65 -24.97 -6.06 -13.46
N ASP A 66 -24.10 -6.85 -12.82
CA ASP A 66 -22.66 -6.97 -13.10
C ASP A 66 -22.33 -7.31 -14.58
N PHE A 67 -23.27 -7.91 -15.31
CA PHE A 67 -23.11 -8.23 -16.74
C PHE A 67 -23.23 -7.03 -17.67
N LYS A 68 -23.92 -5.98 -17.25
CA LYS A 68 -23.98 -4.72 -18.01
C LYS A 68 -22.82 -3.91 -17.47
N ARG A 69 -21.86 -3.53 -18.31
CA ARG A 69 -20.77 -2.63 -17.89
C ARG A 69 -21.38 -1.23 -17.67
N PRO A 70 -22.00 -0.91 -16.52
CA PRO A 70 -22.95 0.19 -16.41
C PRO A 70 -22.22 1.53 -16.33
N TYR A 71 -20.90 1.47 -16.21
CA TYR A 71 -20.01 2.57 -15.92
C TYR A 71 -19.06 2.89 -17.07
N VAL A 72 -19.13 2.18 -18.20
CA VAL A 72 -18.26 2.45 -19.35
C VAL A 72 -18.50 3.85 -19.91
N ASP A 73 -19.76 4.22 -20.09
CA ASP A 73 -20.09 5.54 -20.62
C ASP A 73 -19.70 6.66 -19.65
N ALA A 74 -19.88 6.44 -18.34
CA ALA A 74 -19.46 7.38 -17.31
C ALA A 74 -17.93 7.50 -17.23
N PHE A 75 -17.21 6.38 -17.38
CA PHE A 75 -15.75 6.35 -17.44
C PHE A 75 -15.22 7.12 -18.65
N ILE A 76 -15.79 6.89 -19.84
CA ILE A 76 -15.40 7.59 -21.08
C ILE A 76 -15.62 9.10 -20.91
N GLN A 77 -16.79 9.51 -20.41
CA GLN A 77 -17.09 10.92 -20.16
C GLN A 77 -16.12 11.57 -19.17
N LEU A 78 -15.82 10.90 -18.04
CA LEU A 78 -14.89 11.43 -17.06
C LEU A 78 -13.46 11.55 -17.64
N ARG A 79 -13.01 10.55 -18.40
CA ARG A 79 -11.71 10.60 -19.08
C ARG A 79 -11.62 11.81 -20.01
N ASP A 80 -12.64 12.02 -20.84
CA ASP A 80 -12.65 13.12 -21.80
C ASP A 80 -12.63 14.50 -21.08
N LEU A 81 -13.33 14.63 -19.94
CA LEU A 81 -13.28 15.82 -19.09
C LEU A 81 -11.90 16.04 -18.47
N ILE A 82 -11.23 14.98 -18.00
CA ILE A 82 -9.87 15.05 -17.47
C ILE A 82 -8.88 15.51 -18.55
N GLU A 83 -8.94 14.93 -19.75
CA GLU A 83 -8.08 15.31 -20.86
C GLU A 83 -8.27 16.78 -21.27
N GLN A 84 -9.53 17.23 -21.34
CA GLN A 84 -9.84 18.63 -21.63
C GLN A 84 -9.28 19.55 -20.54
N HIS A 85 -9.51 19.23 -19.27
CA HIS A 85 -9.01 20.01 -18.14
C HIS A 85 -7.48 20.11 -18.15
N GLN A 86 -6.78 18.99 -18.35
CA GLN A 86 -5.32 18.97 -18.44
C GLN A 86 -4.77 19.82 -19.58
N LYS A 87 -5.45 19.85 -20.74
CA LYS A 87 -5.06 20.72 -21.88
C LYS A 87 -5.17 22.20 -21.56
N THR A 88 -6.09 22.59 -20.68
CA THR A 88 -6.24 24.00 -20.26
C THR A 88 -5.19 24.46 -19.26
N GLY A 89 -4.58 23.53 -18.52
CA GLY A 89 -3.61 23.85 -17.45
C GLY A 89 -4.20 24.58 -16.25
N TYR A 90 -5.54 24.63 -16.12
CA TYR A 90 -6.20 25.26 -14.98
C TYR A 90 -6.06 24.43 -13.70
N LEU A 91 -6.17 25.12 -12.56
CA LEU A 91 -6.22 24.48 -11.25
C LEU A 91 -7.57 23.76 -11.05
N PRO A 92 -7.59 22.60 -10.37
CA PRO A 92 -6.44 21.91 -9.80
C PRO A 92 -5.60 21.17 -10.85
N ILE A 93 -4.30 21.04 -10.62
CA ILE A 93 -3.45 20.17 -11.45
C ILE A 93 -3.76 18.74 -11.03
N LEU A 94 -4.48 18.00 -11.88
CA LEU A 94 -4.87 16.63 -11.61
C LEU A 94 -3.64 15.73 -11.59
N GLN A 95 -3.44 15.00 -10.48
CA GLN A 95 -2.28 14.14 -10.26
C GLN A 95 -2.74 12.81 -9.67
N LEU A 96 -1.96 11.76 -9.91
CA LEU A 96 -2.09 10.51 -9.15
C LEU A 96 -1.28 10.66 -7.87
N THR A 97 -1.70 9.97 -6.81
CA THR A 97 -0.82 9.79 -5.66
C THR A 97 0.44 9.13 -6.20
N PRO A 98 1.64 9.68 -5.96
CA PRO A 98 2.86 9.01 -6.39
C PRO A 98 2.81 7.61 -5.80
N VAL A 99 2.76 6.61 -6.67
CA VAL A 99 2.77 5.22 -6.26
C VAL A 99 4.06 5.07 -5.47
N SER A 100 3.95 4.88 -4.16
CA SER A 100 5.08 4.38 -3.38
C SER A 100 5.52 3.15 -4.14
N THR A 101 6.78 3.07 -4.57
CA THR A 101 7.28 2.08 -5.55
C THR A 101 7.26 0.66 -4.96
N GLY A 102 6.16 0.23 -4.36
CA GLY A 102 5.95 -1.06 -3.75
C GLY A 102 6.16 -2.15 -4.78
N GLY A 103 6.88 -3.18 -4.35
CA GLY A 103 7.38 -4.24 -5.21
C GLY A 103 8.81 -4.61 -4.83
N ALA A 104 9.44 -5.47 -5.64
CA ALA A 104 10.79 -5.96 -5.37
C ALA A 104 11.82 -4.83 -5.18
N MET A 105 11.70 -3.72 -5.91
CA MET A 105 12.66 -2.62 -5.84
C MET A 105 12.61 -1.84 -4.53
N GLU A 106 11.43 -1.53 -3.97
CA GLU A 106 11.37 -0.85 -2.66
C GLU A 106 11.74 -1.82 -1.54
N TYR A 107 11.42 -3.12 -1.68
CA TYR A 107 11.92 -4.13 -0.76
C TYR A 107 13.44 -4.24 -0.79
N GLU A 108 14.07 -4.24 -1.97
CA GLU A 108 15.52 -4.20 -2.13
C GLU A 108 16.14 -2.92 -1.56
N ARG A 109 15.49 -1.77 -1.76
CA ARG A 109 15.94 -0.49 -1.18
C ARG A 109 15.89 -0.52 0.36
N LEU A 110 14.81 -1.03 0.94
CA LEU A 110 14.65 -1.16 2.39
C LEU A 110 15.63 -2.18 2.96
N LEU A 111 15.84 -3.31 2.29
CA LEU A 111 16.87 -4.29 2.65
C LEU A 111 18.26 -3.66 2.64
N GLN A 112 18.65 -2.98 1.56
CA GLN A 112 19.96 -2.30 1.48
C GLN A 112 20.14 -1.26 2.58
N ARG A 113 19.10 -0.47 2.88
CA ARG A 113 19.14 0.49 3.98
C ARG A 113 19.37 -0.19 5.34
N ASN A 114 18.72 -1.32 5.59
CA ASN A 114 18.84 -2.05 6.86
C ASN A 114 20.17 -2.83 6.95
N TYR A 115 20.65 -3.43 5.85
CA TYR A 115 21.98 -4.06 5.78
C TYR A 115 23.12 -3.05 6.00
N LEU A 116 22.96 -1.81 5.55
CA LEU A 116 23.95 -0.74 5.80
C LEU A 116 23.84 -0.14 7.21
N ALA A 117 22.75 -0.41 7.92
CA ALA A 117 22.55 0.06 9.30
C ALA A 117 23.15 -0.90 10.34
N ASP A 118 23.42 -2.15 9.98
CA ASP A 118 24.09 -3.13 10.85
C ASP A 118 25.12 -3.96 10.04
N PRO A 119 26.42 -3.57 10.05
CA PRO A 119 27.45 -4.21 9.23
C PRO A 119 28.01 -5.53 9.80
N GLU A 120 27.44 -6.06 10.89
CA GLU A 120 27.89 -7.29 11.56
C GLU A 120 27.11 -8.55 11.09
N PHE A 121 27.01 -8.72 9.77
CA PHE A 121 26.82 -10.03 9.13
C PHE A 121 27.73 -10.17 7.91
#